data_AF-A0A662GI22-F1
#
_entry.id   AF-A0A662GI22-F1
#
_cell.length_a   1.000
_cell.length_b   1.000
_cell.length_c   1.000
_cell.angle_alpha   90.00
_cell.angle_beta   90.00
_cell.angle_gamma   90.00
#
_symmetry.space_group_name_H-M   'P 1'
#
loop_
_entity.id
_entity.type
_entity.pdbx_description
1 polymer ?
#
loop_
_entity_poly.entity_id
_entity_poly.type
_entity_poly.pdbx_seq_one_letter_code
_entity_poly.pdbx_strand_id
1 'polypeptide(L)'
;MKLRLKRVEVEGFKIFSENRSLNFDAPIIVILGPIGTGKTSILEAIEYALYGNLYSVKVRRELRAEDLINDFSDNLSVSLVLADENGTEYEIYRYRDRAGKVKAYLKINGELVKDEWSKIDSEIERLLGIDLEGYARQIALRHREIEDIIYGTDMQ
;
A
#
# COMPACT_ATOMS: atom_id res chain seq x y z
N MET A 1 -11.47 13.15 -9.63
CA MET A 1 -11.04 12.02 -10.48
C MET A 1 -11.26 10.75 -9.69
N LYS A 2 -11.93 9.74 -10.24
CA LYS A 2 -12.11 8.45 -9.57
C LYS A 2 -11.00 7.50 -10.01
N LEU A 3 -10.27 6.94 -9.05
CA LEU A 3 -9.26 5.91 -9.29
C LEU A 3 -9.78 4.56 -8.82
N ARG A 4 -9.43 3.50 -9.55
CA ARG A 4 -9.74 2.12 -9.20
C ARG A 4 -8.48 1.28 -9.17
N LEU A 5 -8.42 0.32 -8.25
CA LEU A 5 -7.38 -0.70 -8.22
C LEU A 5 -7.47 -1.55 -9.49
N LYS A 6 -6.32 -1.89 -10.08
CA LYS A 6 -6.23 -2.81 -11.22
C LYS A 6 -5.43 -4.05 -10.85
N ARG A 7 -4.26 -3.85 -10.25
CA ARG A 7 -3.34 -4.94 -9.93
C ARG A 7 -2.42 -4.55 -8.80
N VAL A 8 -2.09 -5.52 -7.96
CA VAL A 8 -1.02 -5.42 -6.96
C VAL A 8 -0.06 -6.56 -7.20
N GLU A 9 1.22 -6.25 -7.27
CA GLU A 9 2.30 -7.21 -7.25
C GLU A 9 3.13 -6.99 -6.00
N VAL A 10 3.41 -8.07 -5.27
CA VAL A 10 4.05 -8.01 -3.97
C VAL A 10 5.09 -9.12 -3.84
N GLU A 11 6.27 -8.77 -3.32
CA GLU A 11 7.38 -9.70 -3.11
C GLU A 11 8.18 -9.28 -1.87
N GLY A 12 8.63 -10.25 -1.09
CA GLY A 12 9.38 -10.04 0.14
C GLY A 12 8.66 -9.22 1.23
N PHE A 13 7.33 -9.09 1.15
CA PHE A 13 6.53 -8.26 2.06
C PHE A 13 5.71 -9.11 3.03
N LYS A 14 5.98 -9.01 4.33
CA LYS A 14 5.31 -9.76 5.40
C LYS A 14 5.26 -11.27 5.10
N ILE A 15 4.10 -11.85 4.81
CA ILE A 15 3.97 -13.29 4.52
C ILE A 15 4.36 -13.65 3.07
N PHE A 16 4.46 -12.68 2.16
CA PHE A 16 4.76 -12.90 0.75
C PHE A 16 6.27 -12.99 0.55
N SER A 17 6.89 -14.14 0.83
CA SER A 17 8.31 -14.37 0.55
C SER A 17 8.65 -14.45 -0.93
N GLU A 18 7.68 -14.88 -1.74
CA GLU A 18 7.79 -14.96 -3.20
C GLU A 18 6.89 -13.92 -3.86
N ASN A 19 7.22 -13.58 -5.10
CA ASN A 19 6.39 -12.72 -5.93
C ASN A 19 4.96 -13.29 -6.09
N ARG A 20 3.98 -12.42 -5.86
CA ARG A 20 2.55 -12.70 -6.08
C ARG A 20 1.91 -11.52 -6.78
N SER A 21 1.21 -11.81 -7.86
CA SER A 21 0.39 -10.83 -8.59
C SER A 21 -1.09 -11.09 -8.35
N LEU A 22 -1.82 -10.06 -7.96
CA LEU A 22 -3.22 -10.09 -7.58
C LEU A 22 -4.00 -9.13 -8.48
N ASN A 23 -5.04 -9.64 -9.13
CA ASN A 23 -5.90 -8.86 -9.99
C ASN A 23 -7.03 -8.21 -9.16
N PHE A 24 -7.17 -6.88 -9.29
CA PHE A 24 -8.21 -6.07 -8.68
C PHE A 24 -9.12 -5.37 -9.70
N ASP A 25 -9.08 -5.79 -10.97
CA ASP A 25 -9.87 -5.23 -12.07
C ASP A 25 -11.33 -5.72 -12.05
N ALA A 26 -12.02 -5.47 -10.94
CA ALA A 26 -13.42 -5.81 -10.73
C ALA A 26 -14.11 -4.76 -9.84
N PRO A 27 -15.42 -4.52 -10.00
CA PRO A 27 -16.16 -3.56 -9.18
C PRO A 27 -16.29 -4.01 -7.71
N ILE A 28 -16.31 -5.32 -7.47
CA ILE A 28 -16.40 -5.93 -6.14
C ILE A 28 -15.42 -7.10 -6.10
N ILE A 29 -14.63 -7.16 -5.02
CA ILE A 29 -13.62 -8.20 -4.80
C ILE A 29 -13.80 -8.74 -3.39
N VAL A 30 -13.76 -10.06 -3.27
CA VAL A 30 -13.83 -10.76 -1.99
C VAL A 30 -12.55 -11.57 -1.80
N ILE A 31 -11.79 -11.24 -0.75
CA ILE A 31 -10.56 -11.97 -0.40
C ILE A 31 -10.91 -12.96 0.72
N LEU A 32 -10.90 -14.26 0.40
CA LEU A 32 -11.23 -15.33 1.34
C LEU A 32 -9.99 -16.14 1.73
N GLY A 33 -9.96 -16.60 2.98
CA GLY A 33 -8.90 -17.47 3.46
C GLY A 33 -8.86 -17.56 4.99
N PRO A 34 -8.26 -18.61 5.56
CA PRO A 34 -8.03 -18.74 7.01
C PRO A 34 -7.26 -17.57 7.63
N ILE A 35 -7.28 -17.47 8.96
CA ILE A 35 -6.45 -16.51 9.70
C ILE A 35 -4.97 -16.78 9.37
N GLY A 36 -4.17 -15.73 9.21
CA GLY A 36 -2.73 -15.83 8.93
C GLY A 36 -2.34 -16.01 7.45
N THR A 37 -3.29 -16.13 6.52
CA THR A 37 -2.97 -16.35 5.09
C THR A 37 -2.61 -15.09 4.29
N GLY A 38 -2.37 -13.95 4.96
CA GLY A 38 -1.94 -12.72 4.29
C GLY A 38 -3.03 -11.78 3.79
N LYS A 39 -4.31 -12.02 4.08
CA LYS A 39 -5.41 -11.12 3.65
C LYS A 39 -5.16 -9.66 4.05
N THR A 40 -4.79 -9.42 5.31
CA THR A 40 -4.41 -8.09 5.80
C THR A 40 -3.16 -7.57 5.12
N SER A 41 -2.16 -8.44 4.90
CA SER A 41 -0.91 -8.08 4.24
C SER A 41 -1.11 -7.61 2.80
N ILE A 42 -2.13 -8.10 2.09
CA ILE A 42 -2.51 -7.60 0.75
C ILE A 42 -2.97 -6.14 0.84
N LEU A 43 -3.86 -5.83 1.79
CA LEU A 43 -4.37 -4.48 2.00
C LEU A 43 -3.26 -3.52 2.44
N GLU A 44 -2.35 -4.00 3.29
CA GLU A 44 -1.17 -3.24 3.71
C GLU A 44 -0.16 -3.06 2.57
N ALA A 45 -0.03 -4.00 1.64
CA ALA A 45 0.82 -3.81 0.46
C ALA A 45 0.27 -2.66 -0.41
N ILE A 46 -1.05 -2.59 -0.60
CA ILE A 46 -1.70 -1.45 -1.30
C ILE A 46 -1.39 -0.14 -0.59
N GLU A 47 -1.60 -0.07 0.73
CA GLU A 47 -1.30 1.09 1.56
C GLU A 47 0.19 1.50 1.44
N TYR A 48 1.09 0.54 1.50
CA TYR A 48 2.52 0.74 1.37
C TYR A 48 2.91 1.27 -0.02
N ALA A 49 2.31 0.77 -1.08
CA ALA A 49 2.58 1.24 -2.43
C ALA A 49 2.20 2.73 -2.58
N LEU A 50 1.00 3.09 -2.09
CA LEU A 50 0.48 4.45 -2.14
C LEU A 50 1.37 5.43 -1.34
N TYR A 51 1.64 5.13 -0.07
CA TYR A 51 2.20 6.10 0.88
C TYR A 51 3.65 5.84 1.29
N GLY A 52 4.26 4.76 0.78
CA GLY A 52 5.61 4.33 1.17
C GLY A 52 5.73 3.86 2.63
N ASN A 53 4.63 3.81 3.37
CA ASN A 53 4.58 3.45 4.78
C ASN A 53 3.18 2.94 5.15
N LEU A 54 3.07 2.31 6.32
CA LEU A 54 1.79 1.90 6.88
C LEU A 54 1.38 2.83 8.01
N TYR A 55 0.09 3.01 8.22
CA TYR A 55 -0.46 3.71 9.38
C TYR A 55 0.01 3.07 10.70
N SER A 56 0.06 1.73 10.75
CA SER A 56 0.57 0.97 11.90
C SER A 56 2.04 1.22 12.22
N VAL A 57 2.85 1.57 11.22
CA VAL A 57 4.28 1.89 11.38
C VAL A 57 4.48 3.38 11.69
N LYS A 58 3.92 4.28 10.86
CA LYS A 58 4.19 5.72 10.93
C LYS A 58 3.48 6.40 12.10
N VAL A 59 2.22 6.04 12.35
CA VAL A 59 1.36 6.71 13.33
C VAL A 59 1.31 5.91 14.62
N ARG A 60 0.94 4.62 14.56
CA ARG A 60 0.81 3.79 15.77
C ARG A 60 2.16 3.31 16.33
N ARG A 61 3.23 3.30 15.52
CA ARG A 61 4.57 2.81 15.90
C ARG A 61 4.55 1.38 16.47
N GLU A 62 3.62 0.55 16.00
CA GLU A 62 3.49 -0.87 16.39
C GLU A 62 4.58 -1.73 15.76
N LEU A 63 5.11 -1.29 14.62
CA LEU A 63 6.11 -1.97 13.81
C LEU A 63 7.16 -0.97 13.32
N ARG A 64 8.35 -1.47 13.01
CA ARG A 64 9.38 -0.74 12.27
C ARG A 64 9.23 -1.02 10.77
N ALA A 65 9.79 -0.12 9.97
CA ALA A 65 9.80 -0.26 8.52
C ALA A 65 10.49 -1.54 8.01
N GLU A 66 11.50 -2.02 8.75
CA GLU A 66 12.24 -3.24 8.47
C GLU A 66 11.41 -4.51 8.76
N ASP A 67 10.48 -4.44 9.72
CA ASP A 67 9.58 -5.54 10.09
C ASP A 67 8.55 -5.85 8.99
N LEU A 68 8.48 -4.99 7.96
CA LEU A 68 7.67 -5.25 6.76
C LEU A 68 8.36 -6.22 5.78
N ILE A 69 9.69 -6.36 5.88
CA ILE A 69 10.45 -7.29 5.05
C ILE A 69 10.24 -8.70 5.59
N ASN A 70 9.84 -9.64 4.72
CA ASN A 70 9.69 -11.04 5.06
C ASN A 70 10.99 -11.61 5.67
N ASP A 71 10.87 -12.48 6.66
CA ASP A 71 12.02 -13.06 7.39
C ASP A 71 12.97 -13.85 6.49
N PHE A 72 12.47 -14.40 5.39
CA PHE A 72 13.23 -15.18 4.40
C PHE A 72 13.61 -14.35 3.18
N SER A 73 13.51 -13.02 3.24
CA SER A 73 13.84 -12.10 2.16
C SER A 73 14.80 -11.01 2.63
N ASP A 74 15.65 -10.53 1.72
CA ASP A 74 16.58 -9.42 1.96
C ASP A 74 15.97 -8.05 1.66
N ASN A 75 14.84 -8.06 0.95
CA ASN A 75 14.16 -6.86 0.48
C ASN A 75 12.67 -7.12 0.34
N LEU A 76 11.91 -6.03 0.21
CA LEU A 76 10.52 -6.03 -0.22
C LEU A 76 10.39 -5.19 -1.48
N SER A 77 9.43 -5.56 -2.32
CA SER A 77 8.94 -4.70 -3.39
C SER A 77 7.42 -4.81 -3.53
N VAL A 78 6.79 -3.69 -3.89
CA VAL A 78 5.37 -3.63 -4.19
C VAL A 78 5.17 -2.78 -5.42
N SER A 79 4.43 -3.30 -6.41
CA SER A 79 3.91 -2.55 -7.56
C SER A 79 2.38 -2.48 -7.48
N LEU A 80 1.82 -1.29 -7.56
CA LEU A 80 0.38 -1.05 -7.59
C LEU A 80 0.00 -0.34 -8.88
N VAL A 81 -0.95 -0.91 -9.61
CA VAL A 81 -1.55 -0.30 -10.79
C VAL A 81 -2.93 0.22 -10.42
N LEU A 82 -3.15 1.51 -10.66
CA LEU A 82 -4.45 2.18 -10.62
C LEU A 82 -4.88 2.58 -12.02
N ALA A 83 -6.19 2.69 -12.25
CA ALA A 83 -6.73 3.29 -13.46
C ALA A 83 -7.73 4.41 -13.12
N ASP A 84 -7.75 5.46 -13.93
CA ASP A 84 -8.82 6.47 -13.88
C ASP A 84 -10.01 6.08 -14.79
N GLU A 85 -11.00 6.97 -14.86
CA GLU A 85 -12.20 6.82 -15.70
C GLU A 85 -11.91 6.97 -17.21
N ASN A 86 -10.78 7.57 -17.57
CA ASN A 86 -10.33 7.76 -18.95
C ASN A 86 -9.47 6.58 -19.45
N GLY A 87 -9.17 5.61 -18.58
CA GLY A 87 -8.28 4.49 -18.88
C GLY A 87 -6.80 4.81 -18.71
N THR A 88 -6.44 5.96 -18.14
CA THR A 88 -5.07 6.30 -17.77
C THR A 88 -4.61 5.36 -16.67
N GLU A 89 -3.49 4.67 -16.89
CA GLU A 89 -2.90 3.76 -15.91
C GLU A 89 -1.77 4.44 -15.14
N TYR A 90 -1.79 4.29 -13.81
CA TYR A 90 -0.79 4.79 -12.88
C TYR A 90 -0.11 3.59 -12.23
N GLU A 91 1.16 3.36 -12.52
CA GLU A 91 1.95 2.30 -11.90
C GLU A 91 2.87 2.90 -10.85
N ILE A 92 2.68 2.49 -9.60
CA ILE A 92 3.43 2.95 -8.44
C ILE A 92 4.27 1.80 -7.94
N TYR A 93 5.58 1.97 -7.93
CA TYR A 93 6.51 0.96 -7.44
C TYR A 93 7.26 1.47 -6.21
N ARG A 94 7.40 0.60 -5.20
CA ARG A 94 8.19 0.84 -3.99
C ARG A 94 9.09 -0.35 -3.71
N TYR A 95 10.32 -0.07 -3.29
CA TYR A 95 11.31 -1.06 -2.89
C TYR A 95 12.03 -0.59 -1.62
N ARG A 96 12.33 -1.54 -0.74
CA ARG A 96 13.22 -1.36 0.41
C ARG A 96 14.03 -2.62 0.66
N ASP A 97 15.31 -2.49 1.01
CA ASP A 97 16.10 -3.59 1.56
C ASP A 97 16.48 -3.40 3.04
N ARG A 98 17.01 -4.46 3.65
CA ARG A 98 17.48 -4.47 5.04
C ARG A 98 18.63 -3.50 5.32
N ALA A 99 19.37 -3.08 4.29
CA ALA A 99 20.42 -2.07 4.41
C ALA A 99 19.84 -0.63 4.42
N GLY A 100 18.52 -0.48 4.31
CA GLY A 100 17.83 0.81 4.31
C GLY A 100 17.79 1.48 2.94
N LYS A 101 18.27 0.82 1.87
CA LYS A 101 18.17 1.36 0.52
C LYS A 101 16.73 1.34 0.07
N VAL A 102 16.26 2.47 -0.45
CA VAL A 102 14.92 2.61 -1.01
C VAL A 102 14.98 2.97 -2.48
N LYS A 103 13.99 2.50 -3.25
CA LYS A 103 13.74 2.94 -4.62
C LYS A 103 12.24 3.08 -4.81
N ALA A 104 11.82 4.02 -5.63
CA ALA A 104 10.43 4.14 -6.00
C ALA A 104 10.31 4.74 -7.40
N TYR A 105 9.20 4.47 -8.08
CA TYR A 105 8.84 5.21 -9.29
C TYR A 105 7.33 5.33 -9.45
N LEU A 106 6.93 6.34 -10.20
CA LEU A 106 5.59 6.51 -10.73
C LEU A 106 5.69 6.53 -12.26
N LYS A 107 4.95 5.64 -12.92
CA LYS A 107 4.71 5.70 -14.35
C LYS A 107 3.26 6.05 -14.64
N ILE A 108 3.04 6.79 -15.73
CA ILE A 108 1.72 7.09 -16.26
C ILE A 108 1.69 6.56 -17.70
N ASN A 109 0.77 5.64 -18.00
CA ASN A 109 0.68 4.95 -19.29
C ASN A 109 2.03 4.32 -19.74
N GLY A 110 2.79 3.80 -18.78
CA GLY A 110 4.09 3.18 -19.02
C GLY A 110 5.28 4.15 -19.08
N GLU A 111 5.05 5.46 -19.17
CA GLU A 111 6.12 6.47 -19.17
C GLU A 111 6.54 6.85 -17.75
N LEU A 112 7.85 6.90 -17.48
CA LEU A 112 8.37 7.29 -16.18
C LEU A 112 8.16 8.78 -15.93
N VAL A 113 7.40 9.12 -14.89
CA VAL A 113 7.07 10.51 -14.53
C VAL A 113 7.87 10.99 -13.32
N LYS A 114 8.10 10.11 -12.34
CA LYS A 114 8.90 10.38 -11.13
C LYS A 114 9.63 9.12 -10.68
N ASP A 115 10.81 9.28 -10.09
CA ASP A 115 11.64 8.20 -9.53
C ASP A 115 12.25 8.53 -8.15
N GLU A 116 11.89 9.69 -7.59
CA GLU A 116 12.30 10.11 -6.25
C GLU A 116 11.20 9.82 -5.22
N TRP A 117 11.54 9.08 -4.17
CA TRP A 117 10.60 8.60 -3.14
C TRP A 117 9.69 9.69 -2.58
N SER A 118 10.26 10.80 -2.09
CA SER A 118 9.51 11.89 -1.47
C SER A 118 8.61 12.61 -2.47
N LYS A 119 9.04 12.74 -3.74
CA LYS A 119 8.24 13.35 -4.80
C LYS A 119 7.04 12.48 -5.18
N ILE A 120 7.19 11.16 -5.11
CA ILE A 120 6.09 10.22 -5.35
C ILE A 120 5.06 10.32 -4.22
N ASP A 121 5.49 10.41 -2.95
CA ASP A 121 4.58 10.58 -1.81
C ASP A 121 3.68 11.81 -2.01
N SER A 122 4.29 12.97 -2.30
CA SER A 122 3.54 14.21 -2.54
C SER A 122 2.62 14.14 -3.77
N GLU A 123 3.05 13.45 -4.82
CA GLU A 123 2.25 13.30 -6.03
C GLU A 123 1.04 12.40 -5.81
N ILE A 124 1.19 11.30 -5.05
CA ILE A 124 0.08 10.40 -4.70
C ILE A 124 -0.91 11.10 -3.77
N GLU A 125 -0.44 11.83 -2.75
CA GLU A 125 -1.32 12.63 -1.88
C GLU A 125 -2.11 13.66 -2.69
N ARG A 126 -1.47 14.34 -3.65
CA ARG A 126 -2.12 15.28 -4.57
C ARG A 126 -3.14 14.59 -5.49
N LEU A 127 -2.82 13.39 -5.98
CA LEU A 127 -3.66 12.62 -6.89
C LEU A 127 -4.92 12.08 -6.19
N LEU A 128 -4.77 11.55 -4.97
CA LEU A 128 -5.85 10.97 -4.17
C LEU A 128 -6.62 12.02 -3.37
N GLY A 129 -6.00 13.17 -3.08
CA GLY A 129 -6.58 14.22 -2.24
C GLY A 129 -6.66 13.87 -0.75
N ILE A 130 -6.02 12.78 -0.33
CA ILE A 130 -5.98 12.31 1.05
C ILE A 130 -4.59 11.81 1.41
N ASP A 131 -4.17 12.08 2.64
CA ASP A 131 -2.94 11.55 3.21
C ASP A 131 -3.14 10.14 3.79
N LEU A 132 -2.08 9.56 4.35
CA LEU A 132 -2.10 8.23 4.95
C LEU A 132 -3.15 8.07 6.07
N GLU A 133 -3.31 9.10 6.90
CA GLU A 133 -4.28 9.07 8.01
C GLU A 133 -5.72 9.16 7.50
N GLY A 134 -5.96 10.03 6.51
CA GLY A 134 -7.22 10.10 5.79
C GLY A 134 -7.56 8.79 5.09
N TYR A 135 -6.60 8.13 4.45
CA TYR A 135 -6.77 6.81 3.84
C TYR A 135 -7.18 5.75 4.87
N ALA A 136 -6.47 5.67 6.00
CA ALA A 136 -6.78 4.71 7.05
C ALA A 136 -8.19 4.90 7.63
N ARG A 137 -8.68 6.15 7.73
CA ARG A 137 -9.99 6.46 8.32
C ARG A 137 -11.16 6.46 7.33
N GLN A 138 -10.91 6.69 6.04
CA GLN A 138 -11.96 6.92 5.05
C GLN A 138 -12.04 5.82 3.98
N ILE A 139 -10.92 5.17 3.66
CA ILE A 139 -10.84 4.16 2.59
C ILE A 139 -10.56 2.77 3.15
N ALA A 140 -9.46 2.61 3.88
CA ALA A 140 -9.06 1.33 4.45
C ALA A 140 -9.72 1.12 5.83
N LEU A 141 -11.05 0.97 5.84
CA LEU A 141 -11.82 0.67 7.04
C LEU A 141 -11.51 -0.76 7.53
N ARG A 142 -10.59 -0.89 8.47
CA ARG A 142 -10.31 -2.17 9.16
C ARG A 142 -11.07 -2.21 10.48
N HIS A 143 -11.15 -3.40 11.07
CA HIS A 143 -11.94 -3.63 12.27
C HIS A 143 -11.61 -2.63 13.39
N ARG A 144 -10.32 -2.40 13.65
CA ARG A 144 -9.88 -1.48 14.70
C ARG A 144 -10.18 -0.02 14.38
N GLU A 145 -10.03 0.40 13.13
CA GLU A 145 -10.40 1.77 12.72
C GLU A 145 -11.91 2.01 12.84
N ILE A 146 -12.73 0.99 12.57
CA ILE A 146 -14.18 1.06 12.79
C ILE A 146 -14.47 1.17 14.29
N GLU A 147 -13.78 0.42 15.14
CA GLU A 147 -13.89 0.56 16.61
C GLU A 147 -13.49 1.96 17.08
N ASP A 148 -12.35 2.48 16.63
CA ASP A 148 -11.86 3.84 16.97
C ASP A 148 -12.89 4.91 16.56
N ILE A 149 -13.56 4.74 15.42
CA ILE A 149 -14.62 5.65 14.95
C ILE A 149 -15.88 5.56 15.82
N ILE A 150 -16.28 4.35 16.23
CA ILE A 150 -17.51 4.10 16.99
C ILE A 150 -17.37 4.52 18.45
N TYR A 151 -16.25 4.14 19.08
CA TYR A 151 -16.04 4.33 20.51
C TYR A 151 -15.27 5.62 20.84
N GLY A 152 -14.67 6.27 19.84
CA GLY A 152 -13.72 7.34 20.02
C GLY A 152 -12.33 6.79 20.34
N THR A 153 -11.29 7.51 19.96
CA THR A 153 -9.93 7.15 20.33
C THR A 153 -9.81 7.27 21.85
N ASP A 154 -9.62 6.17 22.57
CA ASP A 154 -9.26 6.23 23.99
C ASP A 154 -7.96 7.05 24.10
N MET A 155 -8.09 8.31 24.52
CA MET A 155 -6.98 9.14 24.92
C MET A 155 -6.50 8.64 26.28
N GLN A 156 -5.64 7.62 26.28
CA GLN A 156 -4.75 7.32 27.41
C GLN A 156 -3.31 7.56 27.02
#